data_AF-X1DV52-F1
#
_entry.id   AF-X1DV52-F1
#
_cell.length_a   1.000
_cell.length_b   1.000
_cell.length_c   1.000
_cell.angle_alpha   90.00
_cell.angle_beta   90.00
_cell.angle_gamma   90.00
#
_symmetry.space_group_name_H-M   'P 1'
#
loop_
_entity.id
_entity.type
_entity.pdbx_description
1 polymer ?
#
loop_
_entity_poly.entity_id
_entity_poly.type
_entity_poly.pdbx_seq_one_letter_code
_entity_poly.pdbx_strand_id
1 'polypeptide(L)'
;HNDFGLAVANTIAGFENGASEAQTTIMGLGERAGNASFEETAMSLYALYQLPMNIITQKIFPTAKLIESYCGGKVRIGRLFFEAFL
;
A
#
# COMPACT_ATOMS: atom_id res chain seq x y z
N HIS A 1 0.45 -11.13 -3.40
CA HIS A 1 1.86 -11.22 -2.96
C HIS A 1 2.79 -10.57 -3.97
N ASN A 2 3.97 -10.13 -3.52
CA ASN A 2 4.87 -9.28 -4.28
C ASN A 2 6.12 -9.98 -4.81
N ASP A 3 6.08 -11.31 -4.97
CA ASP A 3 7.22 -12.14 -5.40
C ASP A 3 7.86 -11.65 -6.70
N PHE A 4 7.07 -11.05 -7.60
CA PHE A 4 7.53 -10.50 -8.88
C PHE A 4 7.50 -8.97 -8.96
N GLY A 5 7.26 -8.27 -7.84
CA GLY A 5 7.10 -6.80 -7.85
C GLY A 5 5.80 -6.30 -8.49
N LEU A 6 4.82 -7.19 -8.71
CA LEU A 6 3.57 -6.89 -9.41
C LEU A 6 2.34 -6.89 -8.49
N ALA A 7 2.51 -6.93 -7.17
CA ALA A 7 1.37 -7.11 -6.26
C ALA A 7 0.33 -5.99 -6.40
N VAL A 8 0.76 -4.73 -6.40
CA VAL A 8 -0.13 -3.58 -6.51
C VAL A 8 -0.81 -3.56 -7.88
N ALA A 9 -0.06 -3.74 -8.97
CA ALA A 9 -0.60 -3.79 -10.32
C ALA A 9 -1.68 -4.88 -10.46
N ASN A 10 -1.42 -6.08 -9.96
CA ASN A 10 -2.38 -7.19 -9.97
C ASN A 10 -3.62 -6.89 -9.11
N THR A 11 -3.45 -6.22 -7.97
CA THR A 11 -4.58 -5.79 -7.13
C THR A 11 -5.45 -4.77 -7.85
N ILE A 12 -4.85 -3.76 -8.48
CA ILE A 12 -5.59 -2.75 -9.27
C ILE A 12 -6.32 -3.41 -10.44
N ALA A 13 -5.67 -4.33 -11.17
CA ALA A 13 -6.31 -5.10 -12.23
C ALA A 13 -7.52 -5.90 -11.72
N GLY A 14 -7.48 -6.39 -10.47
CA GLY A 14 -8.63 -7.00 -9.81
C GLY A 14 -9.82 -6.04 -9.69
N PHE A 15 -9.60 -4.81 -9.23
CA PHE A 15 -10.64 -3.78 -9.17
C PHE A 15 -11.19 -3.42 -10.55
N GLU A 16 -10.33 -3.29 -11.56
CA GLU A 16 -10.76 -3.04 -12.96
C GLU A 16 -11.67 -4.16 -13.48
N ASN A 17 -11.53 -5.38 -12.97
CA ASN A 17 -12.34 -6.55 -13.33
C ASN A 17 -13.50 -6.82 -12.34
N GLY A 18 -13.86 -5.83 -11.51
CA GLY A 18 -15.05 -5.87 -10.67
C GLY A 18 -14.84 -6.37 -9.23
N ALA A 19 -13.60 -6.56 -8.79
CA ALA A 19 -13.35 -6.75 -7.36
C ALA A 19 -13.75 -5.48 -6.58
N SER A 20 -14.34 -5.66 -5.39
CA SER A 20 -14.75 -4.58 -4.50
C SER A 20 -13.90 -4.48 -3.23
N GLU A 21 -13.00 -5.44 -3.02
CA GLU A 21 -12.15 -5.54 -1.84
C GLU A 21 -10.75 -6.05 -2.22
N ALA A 22 -9.74 -5.58 -1.50
CA ALA A 22 -8.39 -6.12 -1.58
C ALA A 22 -7.75 -6.24 -0.19
N GLN A 23 -7.06 -7.36 0.02
CA GLN A 23 -6.20 -7.56 1.18
C GLN A 23 -4.80 -7.04 0.88
N THR A 24 -4.37 -6.07 1.67
CA THR A 24 -3.07 -5.41 1.56
C THR A 24 -2.50 -5.19 2.96
N THR A 25 -1.26 -4.72 3.04
CA THR A 25 -0.60 -4.44 4.32
C THR A 25 0.22 -3.17 4.21
N ILE A 26 0.33 -2.41 5.31
CA ILE A 26 1.21 -1.24 5.38
C ILE A 26 2.65 -1.64 5.01
N MET A 27 3.30 -0.86 4.14
CA MET A 27 4.64 -1.15 3.60
C MET A 27 4.76 -2.48 2.84
N GLY A 28 3.64 -3.11 2.46
CA GLY A 28 3.66 -4.42 1.81
C GLY A 28 4.18 -5.55 2.70
N LEU A 29 4.17 -5.37 4.03
CA LEU A 29 4.64 -6.36 4.99
C LEU A 29 4.02 -7.75 4.81
N GLY A 30 4.86 -8.77 4.83
CA GLY A 30 4.45 -10.17 4.78
C GLY A 30 5.65 -11.09 4.57
N GLU A 31 5.41 -12.39 4.58
CA GLU A 31 6.45 -13.37 4.26
C GLU A 31 6.94 -13.24 2.81
N ARG A 32 8.12 -13.81 2.53
CA ARG A 32 8.78 -13.78 1.22
C ARG A 32 9.04 -12.34 0.76
N ALA A 33 8.54 -11.97 -0.42
CA ALA A 33 8.61 -10.60 -0.95
C ALA A 33 7.48 -9.69 -0.43
N GLY A 34 6.59 -10.21 0.43
CA GLY A 34 5.51 -9.44 1.03
C GLY A 34 4.18 -9.46 0.26
N ASN A 35 3.31 -8.53 0.62
CA ASN A 35 1.98 -8.32 0.07
C ASN A 35 1.93 -7.09 -0.83
N ALA A 36 0.77 -6.81 -1.42
CA ALA A 36 0.54 -5.52 -2.04
C ALA A 36 0.65 -4.42 -0.97
N SER A 37 1.38 -3.35 -1.29
CA SER A 37 1.50 -2.18 -0.43
C SER A 37 0.13 -1.51 -0.28
N PHE A 38 -0.33 -1.34 0.96
CA PHE A 38 -1.58 -0.65 1.27
C PHE A 38 -1.54 0.79 0.76
N GLU A 39 -0.47 1.52 1.07
CA GLU A 39 -0.34 2.92 0.68
C GLU A 39 -0.32 3.11 -0.83
N GLU A 40 0.43 2.29 -1.57
CA GLU A 40 0.48 2.36 -3.03
C GLU A 40 -0.87 1.98 -3.65
N THR A 41 -1.53 0.93 -3.14
CA THR A 41 -2.83 0.49 -3.64
C THR A 41 -3.91 1.52 -3.36
N ALA A 42 -4.06 1.96 -2.11
CA ALA A 42 -5.09 2.90 -1.70
C ALA A 42 -4.92 4.24 -2.43
N MET A 43 -3.69 4.74 -2.53
CA MET A 43 -3.45 6.02 -3.20
C MET A 43 -3.56 5.92 -4.72
N SER A 44 -3.28 4.77 -5.33
CA SER A 44 -3.56 4.54 -6.75
C SER A 44 -5.07 4.55 -7.01
N LEU A 45 -5.87 3.84 -6.21
CA LEU A 45 -7.32 3.83 -6.33
C LEU A 45 -7.94 5.21 -6.08
N TYR A 46 -7.39 5.96 -5.13
CA TYR A 46 -7.81 7.33 -4.84
C TYR A 46 -7.44 8.32 -5.95
N ALA A 47 -6.15 8.41 -6.31
CA ALA A 47 -5.64 9.46 -7.18
C ALA A 47 -5.89 9.17 -8.67
N LEU A 48 -5.81 7.91 -9.10
CA LEU A 48 -5.92 7.53 -10.51
C LEU A 48 -7.33 7.09 -10.88
N TYR A 49 -8.01 6.34 -10.00
CA TYR A 49 -9.34 5.80 -10.27
C TYR A 49 -10.47 6.59 -9.61
N GLN A 50 -10.14 7.59 -8.77
CA GLN A 50 -11.10 8.47 -8.10
C GLN A 50 -12.17 7.69 -7.32
N LEU A 51 -11.81 6.52 -6.79
CA LEU A 51 -12.75 5.70 -6.04
C LEU A 51 -13.01 6.31 -4.66
N PRO A 52 -14.27 6.35 -4.21
CA PRO A 52 -14.60 6.80 -2.87
C PRO A 52 -14.04 5.81 -1.86
N MET A 53 -13.28 6.31 -0.87
CA MET A 53 -12.67 5.48 0.17
C MET A 53 -12.91 6.10 1.53
N ASN A 54 -13.10 5.24 2.54
CA ASN A 54 -13.11 5.67 3.94
C ASN A 54 -11.72 5.50 4.57
N ILE A 55 -10.71 6.16 3.98
CA ILE A 55 -9.32 6.12 4.44
C ILE A 55 -8.86 7.55 4.70
N ILE A 56 -8.36 7.80 5.91
CA ILE A 56 -7.74 9.08 6.28
C ILE A 56 -6.29 9.06 5.76
N THR A 57 -6.09 9.54 4.53
CA THR A 57 -4.79 9.45 3.83
C THR A 57 -3.63 10.07 4.61
N GLN A 58 -3.89 11.13 5.39
CA GLN A 58 -2.89 11.79 6.23
C GLN A 58 -2.37 10.90 7.37
N LYS A 59 -3.08 9.83 7.72
CA LYS A 59 -2.67 8.87 8.76
C LYS A 59 -1.85 7.72 8.22
N ILE A 60 -1.70 7.57 6.89
CA ILE A 60 -0.93 6.48 6.28
C ILE A 60 0.54 6.55 6.71
N PHE A 61 1.19 7.71 6.57
CA PHE A 61 2.61 7.86 6.94
C PHE A 61 2.88 7.69 8.45
N PRO A 62 2.13 8.34 9.36
CA PRO A 62 2.26 8.08 10.79
C PRO A 62 2.08 6.60 11.16
N THR A 63 1.16 5.90 10.49
CA THR A 63 0.92 4.46 10.71
C THR A 63 2.11 3.62 10.24
N ALA A 64 2.66 3.92 9.06
CA ALA A 64 3.87 3.27 8.56
C ALA A 64 5.06 3.46 9.49
N LYS A 65 5.25 4.68 10.03
CA LYS A 65 6.29 4.99 11.02
C LYS A 65 6.12 4.23 12.33
N LEU A 66 4.88 4.11 12.81
CA LEU A 66 4.57 3.33 14.01
C LEU A 66 4.95 1.85 13.80
N ILE A 67 4.55 1.27 12.68
CA ILE A 67 4.86 -0.13 12.35
C ILE A 67 6.37 -0.34 12.17
N GLU A 68 7.07 0.56 11.47
CA GLU A 68 8.54 0.52 11.33
C GLU A 68 9.24 0.47 12.69
N SER A 69 8.75 1.24 13.67
CA SER A 69 9.31 1.24 15.02
C SER A 69 9.14 -0.10 15.74
N TYR A 70 7.99 -0.78 15.57
CA TYR A 70 7.76 -2.12 16.11
C TYR A 70 8.55 -3.20 15.38
N CYS A 71 8.92 -2.98 14.11
CA CYS A 71 9.80 -3.87 13.35
C CYS A 71 11.30 -3.65 13.63
N GLY A 72 11.65 -2.75 14.57
CA GLY A 72 13.04 -2.47 14.93
C GLY A 72 13.85 -1.79 13.82
N GLY A 73 13.19 -1.02 12.94
CA GLY A 73 13.85 -0.29 11.84
C GLY A 73 14.42 -1.16 10.71
N LYS A 74 14.11 -2.46 10.70
CA LYS A 74 14.58 -3.41 9.67
C LYS A 74 13.76 -3.37 8.38
N VAL A 75 12.56 -2.80 8.44
CA VAL A 75 11.65 -2.65 7.31
C VAL A 75 11.69 -1.18 6.91
N ARG A 76 11.95 -0.92 5.63
CA ARG A 76 12.16 0.43 5.13
C ARG A 76 10.91 0.90 4.42
N ILE A 77 10.46 2.10 4.77
CA ILE A 77 9.38 2.79 4.04
C ILE A 77 9.80 2.97 2.58
N GLY A 78 8.92 2.60 1.64
CA GLY A 78 9.13 2.81 0.21
C GLY A 78 9.38 4.29 -0.08
N ARG A 79 10.56 4.62 -0.64
CA ARG A 79 11.08 5.99 -0.73
C ARG A 79 10.25 6.90 -1.64
N LEU A 80 9.61 6.34 -2.66
CA LEU A 80 8.97 7.09 -3.74
C LEU A 80 7.57 7.61 -3.41
N PHE A 81 6.83 6.95 -2.51
CA PHE A 81 5.42 7.30 -2.30
C PHE A 81 5.22 8.45 -1.30
N PHE A 82 6.03 8.53 -0.26
CA PHE A 82 5.77 9.49 0.82
C PHE A 82 6.36 10.88 0.57
N GLU A 83 7.40 11.01 -0.25
CA GLU A 83 7.95 12.32 -0.64
C GLU A 83 7.10 13.03 -1.70
N ALA A 84 6.22 12.31 -2.41
CA ALA A 84 5.41 12.87 -3.51
C ALA A 84 4.04 13.43 -3.08
N PHE A 85 3.59 13.14 -1.85
CA PHE A 85 2.24 13.47 -1.36
C PHE A 85 2.24 14.20 0.01
N LEU A 86 3.42 14.57 0.53
CA LEU A 86 3.62 15.54 1.62
C LEU A 86 3.98 16.90 1.03
#